data_AF-A0A965IKD3-F1
#
_entry.id   AF-A0A965IKD3-F1
#
_cell.length_a   1.000
_cell.length_b   1.000
_cell.length_c   1.000
_cell.angle_alpha   90.00
_cell.angle_beta   90.00
_cell.angle_gamma   90.00
#
_symmetry.space_group_name_H-M   'P 1'
#
loop_
_entity.id
_entity.type
_entity.pdbx_description
1 polymer ?
#
loop_
_entity_poly.entity_id
_entity_poly.type
_entity_poly.pdbx_seq_one_letter_code
_entity_poly.pdbx_strand_id
1 'polypeptide(L)'
;RFLKIWVSGKTGPRQLIARNEVLPALERLVKFSFPERENLADMLARPVQRYIFITPGGRRPHVFHGTFTKLMQDSGLQKDASGSHNRTLYSLRHTYATQALARGVDIHTLARQMGTSVAMLERHYSKLTPMLAAGKLA
;
A
#
# COMPACT_ATOMS: atom_id res chain seq x y z
N ARG A 1 -3.37 -7.09 17.32
CA ARG A 1 -4.23 -5.92 16.99
C ARG A 1 -4.02 -5.57 15.53
N PHE A 2 -5.07 -5.20 14.79
CA PHE A 2 -4.97 -4.87 13.36
C PHE A 2 -5.86 -3.66 13.03
N LEU A 3 -5.52 -2.90 11.99
CA LEU A 3 -6.30 -1.76 11.53
C LEU A 3 -7.17 -2.18 10.34
N LYS A 4 -8.48 -1.96 10.46
CA LYS A 4 -9.42 -2.09 9.32
C LYS A 4 -9.49 -0.74 8.61
N ILE A 5 -9.33 -0.74 7.29
CA ILE A 5 -9.47 0.45 6.46
C ILE A 5 -10.62 0.22 5.48
N TRP A 6 -11.60 1.12 5.47
CA TRP A 6 -12.63 1.13 4.44
C TRP A 6 -12.15 1.94 3.24
N VAL A 7 -12.24 1.37 2.04
CA VAL A 7 -11.92 2.07 0.80
C VAL A 7 -13.05 1.92 -0.19
N SER A 8 -13.32 2.97 -0.96
CA SER A 8 -14.23 2.96 -2.09
C SER A 8 -13.49 3.42 -3.33
N GLY A 9 -13.61 2.64 -4.42
CA GLY A 9 -12.95 2.94 -5.68
C GLY A 9 -13.67 2.29 -6.85
N LYS A 10 -12.98 2.14 -7.99
CA LYS A 10 -13.55 1.65 -9.26
C LYS A 10 -14.35 0.35 -9.15
N THR A 11 -13.91 -0.56 -8.28
CA THR A 11 -14.53 -1.89 -8.12
C THR A 11 -15.53 -1.96 -6.94
N GLY A 12 -15.94 -0.81 -6.40
CA GLY A 12 -16.86 -0.71 -5.27
C GLY A 12 -16.16 -0.64 -3.90
N PRO A 13 -16.97 -0.47 -2.83
CA PRO A 13 -16.47 -0.35 -1.48
C PRO A 13 -16.00 -1.70 -0.93
N ARG A 14 -14.95 -1.67 -0.10
CA ARG A 14 -14.42 -2.86 0.58
C ARG A 14 -13.70 -2.51 1.87
N GLN A 15 -13.66 -3.47 2.78
CA GLN A 15 -12.82 -3.42 3.96
C GLN A 15 -11.50 -4.13 3.69
N LEU A 16 -10.40 -3.48 4.07
CA LEU A 16 -9.04 -3.97 3.97
C LEU A 16 -8.50 -4.19 5.38
N ILE A 17 -7.63 -5.18 5.54
CA ILE A 17 -6.80 -5.28 6.74
C ILE A 17 -5.43 -4.67 6.43
N ALA A 18 -5.09 -3.57 7.09
CA ALA A 18 -3.77 -2.97 6.91
C ALA A 18 -2.71 -3.80 7.63
N ARG A 19 -1.50 -3.88 7.06
CA ARG A 19 -0.37 -4.48 7.77
C ARG A 19 0.04 -3.57 8.94
N ASN A 20 0.64 -4.16 9.97
CA ASN A 20 0.98 -3.44 11.20
C ASN A 20 1.98 -2.30 10.95
N GLU A 21 2.83 -2.41 9.92
CA GLU A 21 3.80 -1.39 9.50
C GLU A 21 3.14 -0.09 9.03
N VAL A 22 1.82 -0.11 8.74
CA VAL A 22 1.09 1.12 8.43
C VAL A 22 0.97 2.04 9.65
N LEU A 23 0.90 1.49 10.87
CA LEU A 23 0.66 2.26 12.09
C LEU A 23 1.73 3.33 12.32
N PRO A 24 3.04 3.00 12.36
CA PRO A 24 4.07 4.04 12.52
C PRO A 24 4.10 5.03 11.35
N ALA A 25 3.70 4.62 10.14
CA ALA A 25 3.58 5.54 9.01
C ALA A 25 2.44 6.55 9.20
N LEU A 26 1.27 6.08 9.67
CA LEU A 26 0.12 6.92 9.98
C LEU A 26 0.39 7.83 11.17
N GLU A 27 1.10 7.36 12.20
CA GLU A 27 1.52 8.19 13.34
C GLU A 27 2.41 9.35 12.91
N ARG A 28 3.42 9.08 12.06
CA ARG A 28 4.26 10.13 11.49
C ARG A 28 3.46 11.10 10.63
N LEU A 29 2.52 10.59 9.84
CA LEU A 29 1.66 11.41 8.99
C LEU A 29 0.76 12.33 9.84
N VAL A 30 0.10 11.80 10.87
CA VAL A 30 -0.74 12.57 11.79
C VAL A 30 0.07 13.67 12.48
N LYS A 31 1.26 13.33 13.01
CA LYS A 31 2.15 14.33 13.64
C LYS A 31 2.59 15.42 12.66
N PHE A 32 2.84 15.06 11.40
CA PHE A 32 3.20 16.02 10.36
C PHE A 32 2.02 16.92 9.97
N SER A 33 0.83 16.34 9.77
CA SER A 33 -0.37 17.06 9.34
C SER A 33 -1.01 17.90 10.45
N PHE A 34 -0.86 17.50 11.70
CA PHE A 34 -1.48 18.12 12.87
C PHE A 34 -0.43 18.36 13.97
N PRO A 35 0.52 19.28 13.76
CA PRO A 35 1.57 19.56 14.74
C PRO A 35 1.00 20.14 16.05
N GLU A 36 -0.15 20.82 15.97
CA GLU A 36 -0.83 21.55 17.05
C GLU A 36 -1.67 20.68 18.00
N ARG A 37 -1.32 19.39 18.16
CA ARG A 37 -2.01 18.33 18.93
C ARG A 37 -3.01 17.52 18.11
N GLU A 38 -2.70 16.24 17.96
CA GLU A 38 -3.58 15.06 17.83
C GLU A 38 -2.64 13.86 17.61
N ASN A 39 -2.85 12.72 18.28
CA ASN A 39 -2.12 11.48 17.98
C ASN A 39 -3.05 10.48 17.29
N LEU A 40 -2.49 9.46 16.63
CA LEU A 40 -3.28 8.49 15.86
C LEU A 40 -4.31 7.76 16.75
N ALA A 41 -3.98 7.45 18.01
CA ALA A 41 -4.89 6.75 18.91
C ALA A 41 -6.12 7.61 19.24
N ASP A 42 -5.91 8.89 19.56
CA ASP A 42 -6.99 9.84 19.87
C ASP A 42 -7.89 10.09 18.65
N MET A 43 -7.29 10.18 17.45
CA MET A 43 -8.03 10.32 16.19
C MET A 43 -8.87 9.08 15.88
N LEU A 44 -8.38 7.88 16.18
CA LEU A 44 -9.11 6.64 15.97
C LEU A 44 -10.19 6.38 17.03
N ALA A 45 -10.02 6.93 18.24
CA ALA A 45 -10.98 6.78 19.33
C ALA A 45 -12.25 7.62 19.13
N ARG A 46 -12.24 8.59 18.23
CA ARG A 46 -13.36 9.49 17.95
C ARG A 46 -13.76 9.40 16.47
N PRO A 47 -15.06 9.42 16.13
CA PRO A 47 -15.48 9.50 14.74
C PRO A 47 -15.23 10.92 14.20
N VAL A 48 -14.00 11.19 13.75
CA VAL A 48 -13.62 12.46 13.12
C VAL A 48 -13.62 12.35 11.60
N GLN A 49 -14.34 13.25 10.93
CA GLN A 49 -14.30 13.39 9.47
C GLN A 49 -13.13 14.30 9.06
N ARG A 50 -11.90 13.82 9.24
CA ARG A 50 -10.68 14.56 8.87
C ARG A 50 -9.87 13.81 7.81
N TYR A 51 -9.28 14.57 6.89
CA TYR A 51 -8.27 14.05 5.98
C TYR A 51 -6.91 13.98 6.66
N ILE A 52 -6.23 12.84 6.57
CA ILE A 52 -4.88 12.68 7.15
C ILE A 52 -3.76 12.95 6.14
N PHE A 53 -4.04 12.89 4.85
CA PHE A 53 -3.07 13.25 3.81
C PHE A 53 -3.19 14.73 3.47
N ILE A 54 -2.73 15.58 4.38
CA ILE A 54 -2.72 17.04 4.22
C ILE A 54 -1.37 17.61 4.63
N THR A 55 -0.98 18.74 4.05
CA THR A 55 0.17 19.50 4.53
C THR A 55 -0.16 20.17 5.88
N PRO A 56 0.84 20.61 6.66
CA PRO A 56 0.59 21.39 7.88
C PRO A 56 -0.29 22.63 7.65
N GLY A 57 -0.23 23.21 6.44
CA GLY A 57 -1.10 24.32 6.01
C GLY A 57 -2.50 23.91 5.55
N GLY A 58 -2.94 22.67 5.81
CA GLY A 58 -4.28 22.16 5.48
C GLY A 58 -4.51 21.81 4.00
N ARG A 59 -3.52 21.98 3.13
CA ARG A 59 -3.66 21.67 1.70
C ARG A 59 -3.65 20.17 1.47
N ARG A 60 -4.66 19.66 0.76
CA ARG A 60 -4.73 18.26 0.32
C ARG A 60 -3.95 18.07 -0.99
N PRO A 61 -2.97 17.15 -1.07
CA PRO A 61 -2.38 16.74 -2.34
C PRO A 61 -3.44 16.11 -3.25
N HIS A 62 -3.51 16.55 -4.51
CA HIS A 62 -4.46 16.00 -5.48
C HIS A 62 -3.99 14.65 -6.04
N VAL A 63 -2.68 14.50 -6.27
CA VAL A 63 -2.02 13.28 -6.75
C VAL A 63 -0.60 13.21 -6.20
N PHE A 64 -0.06 11.99 -6.07
CA PHE A 64 1.30 11.75 -5.55
C PHE A 64 2.31 11.35 -6.64
N HIS A 65 1.91 11.29 -7.91
CA HIS A 65 2.77 10.77 -8.99
C HIS A 65 4.09 11.55 -9.13
N GLY A 66 4.03 12.89 -9.20
CA GLY A 66 5.24 13.71 -9.35
C GLY A 66 6.18 13.60 -8.16
N THR A 67 5.65 13.68 -6.93
CA THR A 67 6.43 13.54 -5.69
C THR A 67 7.09 12.16 -5.62
N PHE A 68 6.36 11.09 -5.98
CA PHE A 68 6.92 9.75 -6.00
C PHE A 68 8.00 9.60 -7.06
N THR A 69 7.79 10.08 -8.29
CA THR A 69 8.81 10.04 -9.35
C THR A 69 10.10 10.72 -8.90
N LYS A 70 9.99 11.91 -8.29
CA LYS A 70 11.15 12.64 -7.78
C LYS A 70 11.86 11.87 -6.66
N LEU A 71 11.11 11.33 -5.69
CA LEU A 71 11.69 10.47 -4.66
C LEU A 71 12.48 9.30 -5.25
N MET A 72 11.94 8.63 -6.28
CA MET A 72 12.61 7.49 -6.91
C MET A 72 13.86 7.91 -7.71
N GLN A 73 13.86 9.11 -8.29
CA GLN A 73 15.03 9.70 -8.96
C GLN A 73 16.13 10.01 -7.95
N ASP A 74 15.78 10.76 -6.91
CA ASP A 74 16.71 11.22 -5.88
C ASP A 74 17.31 10.03 -5.11
N SER A 75 16.56 8.93 -4.97
CA SER A 75 17.04 7.71 -4.32
C SER A 75 17.78 6.74 -5.25
N GLY A 76 17.91 7.05 -6.54
CA GLY A 76 18.50 6.14 -7.54
C GLY A 76 17.69 4.87 -7.82
N LEU A 77 16.41 4.83 -7.43
CA LEU A 77 15.52 3.66 -7.58
C LEU A 77 14.52 3.82 -8.73
N GLN A 78 14.67 4.81 -9.60
CA GLN A 78 13.68 5.06 -10.66
C GLN A 78 13.51 3.87 -11.58
N LYS A 79 14.59 3.18 -11.96
CA LYS A 79 14.54 2.03 -12.88
C LYS A 79 14.35 0.71 -12.14
N ASP A 80 13.57 -0.19 -12.74
CA ASP A 80 13.49 -1.59 -12.29
C ASP A 80 14.84 -2.32 -12.42
N ALA A 81 14.91 -3.57 -11.94
CA ALA A 81 16.16 -4.33 -11.90
C ALA A 81 16.76 -4.59 -13.30
N SER A 82 15.93 -4.62 -14.35
CA SER A 82 16.38 -4.78 -15.74
C SER A 82 16.70 -3.45 -16.43
N GLY A 83 16.49 -2.31 -15.77
CA GLY A 83 16.66 -0.99 -16.36
C GLY A 83 15.57 -0.57 -17.35
N SER A 84 14.59 -1.43 -17.60
CA SER A 84 13.65 -1.31 -18.73
C SER A 84 12.47 -0.40 -18.41
N HIS A 85 11.99 -0.39 -17.16
CA HIS A 85 10.79 0.35 -16.78
C HIS A 85 11.04 1.29 -15.60
N ASN A 86 10.30 2.40 -15.57
CA ASN A 86 10.29 3.30 -14.43
C ASN A 86 9.33 2.77 -13.36
N ARG A 87 9.76 2.74 -12.10
CA ARG A 87 8.91 2.44 -10.94
C ARG A 87 7.92 3.57 -10.73
N THR A 88 6.66 3.21 -10.53
CA THR A 88 5.54 4.12 -10.23
C THR A 88 4.91 3.76 -8.89
N LEU A 89 3.95 4.55 -8.39
CA LEU A 89 3.17 4.16 -7.21
C LEU A 89 2.50 2.79 -7.36
N TYR A 90 2.11 2.42 -8.59
CA TYR A 90 1.53 1.11 -8.86
C TYR A 90 2.53 -0.04 -8.67
N SER A 91 3.84 0.24 -8.81
CA SER A 91 4.90 -0.72 -8.49
C SER A 91 4.85 -1.16 -7.02
N LEU A 92 4.46 -0.28 -6.08
CA LEU A 92 4.30 -0.64 -4.67
C LEU A 92 3.20 -1.67 -4.47
N ARG A 93 2.10 -1.57 -5.23
CA ARG A 93 1.02 -2.56 -5.23
C ARG A 93 1.52 -3.90 -5.76
N HIS A 94 2.41 -3.88 -6.78
CA HIS A 94 3.02 -5.11 -7.26
C HIS A 94 3.93 -5.76 -6.21
N THR A 95 4.79 -4.97 -5.55
CA THR A 95 5.64 -5.46 -4.44
C THR A 95 4.80 -6.07 -3.32
N TYR A 96 3.69 -5.43 -2.94
CA TYR A 96 2.79 -5.96 -1.92
C TYR A 96 2.26 -7.35 -2.28
N ALA A 97 1.79 -7.54 -3.53
CA ALA A 97 1.24 -8.81 -4.00
C ALA A 97 2.30 -9.91 -4.00
N THR A 98 3.48 -9.65 -4.58
CA THR A 98 4.58 -10.62 -4.61
C THR A 98 4.99 -11.04 -3.21
N GLN A 99 5.15 -10.10 -2.28
CA GLN A 99 5.49 -10.42 -0.90
C GLN A 99 4.38 -11.19 -0.17
N ALA A 100 3.11 -10.92 -0.47
CA ALA A 100 2.01 -11.66 0.14
C ALA A 100 1.98 -13.11 -0.32
N LEU A 101 2.12 -13.35 -1.63
CA LEU A 101 2.23 -14.69 -2.20
C LEU A 101 3.46 -15.43 -1.68
N ALA A 102 4.60 -14.74 -1.57
CA ALA A 102 5.84 -15.29 -1.01
C ALA A 102 5.69 -15.77 0.44
N ARG A 103 4.87 -15.08 1.24
CA ARG A 103 4.53 -15.50 2.61
C ARG A 103 3.42 -16.56 2.66
N GLY A 104 2.99 -17.09 1.51
CA GLY A 104 1.97 -18.13 1.42
C GLY A 104 0.54 -17.64 1.63
N VAL A 105 0.26 -16.35 1.47
CA VAL A 105 -1.12 -15.84 1.49
C VAL A 105 -1.86 -16.43 0.29
N ASP A 106 -2.99 -17.08 0.58
CA ASP A 106 -3.89 -17.64 -0.44
C ASP A 106 -4.30 -16.58 -1.49
N ILE A 107 -4.31 -16.98 -2.76
CA ILE A 107 -4.54 -16.08 -3.90
C ILE A 107 -5.97 -15.49 -3.89
N HIS A 108 -6.97 -16.26 -3.44
CA HIS A 108 -8.34 -15.75 -3.32
C HIS A 108 -8.45 -14.69 -2.22
N THR A 109 -7.77 -14.92 -1.10
CA THR A 109 -7.68 -13.97 0.01
C THR A 109 -6.97 -12.69 -0.43
N LEU A 110 -5.87 -12.81 -1.17
CA LEU A 110 -5.16 -11.67 -1.73
C LEU A 110 -6.00 -10.89 -2.74
N ALA A 111 -6.76 -11.58 -3.60
CA ALA A 111 -7.66 -10.97 -4.58
C ALA A 111 -8.71 -10.07 -3.90
N ARG A 112 -9.37 -10.56 -2.84
CA ARG A 112 -10.32 -9.78 -2.03
C ARG A 112 -9.65 -8.59 -1.36
N GLN A 113 -8.52 -8.82 -0.70
CA GLN A 113 -7.75 -7.78 0.00
C GLN A 113 -7.28 -6.67 -0.94
N MET A 114 -6.87 -7.00 -2.17
CA MET A 114 -6.41 -6.04 -3.15
C MET A 114 -7.54 -5.40 -3.96
N GLY A 115 -8.72 -6.02 -4.02
CA GLY A 115 -9.84 -5.61 -4.86
C GLY A 115 -9.57 -5.85 -6.35
N THR A 116 -9.07 -7.03 -6.70
CA THR A 116 -8.79 -7.46 -8.08
C THR A 116 -9.28 -8.91 -8.29
N SER A 117 -9.29 -9.39 -9.54
CA SER A 117 -9.68 -10.77 -9.82
C SER A 117 -8.51 -11.73 -9.62
N VAL A 118 -8.82 -12.99 -9.29
CA VAL A 118 -7.83 -14.07 -9.20
C VAL A 118 -7.10 -14.24 -10.54
N ALA A 119 -7.85 -14.25 -11.65
CA ALA A 119 -7.28 -14.31 -13.00
C ALA A 119 -6.25 -13.21 -13.28
N MET A 120 -6.45 -11.98 -12.75
CA MET A 120 -5.47 -10.91 -12.85
C MET A 120 -4.21 -11.24 -12.04
N LEU A 121 -4.36 -11.71 -10.80
CA LEU A 121 -3.21 -12.14 -10.00
C LEU A 121 -2.45 -13.30 -10.67
N GLU A 122 -3.13 -14.31 -11.18
CA GLU A 122 -2.50 -15.44 -11.87
C GLU A 122 -1.73 -14.99 -13.11
N ARG A 123 -2.33 -14.14 -13.95
CA ARG A 123 -1.67 -13.60 -15.14
C ARG A 123 -0.35 -12.89 -14.79
N HIS A 124 -0.32 -12.16 -13.68
CA HIS A 124 0.83 -11.35 -13.30
C HIS A 124 1.86 -12.06 -12.40
N TYR A 125 1.45 -13.08 -11.63
CA TYR A 125 2.30 -13.67 -10.59
C TYR A 125 2.45 -15.20 -10.66
N SER A 126 1.73 -15.90 -11.54
CA SER A 126 1.83 -17.37 -11.70
C SER A 126 3.26 -17.87 -11.87
N LYS A 127 4.10 -17.12 -12.61
CA LYS A 127 5.51 -17.44 -12.85
C LYS A 127 6.37 -17.42 -11.58
N LEU A 128 5.97 -16.65 -10.57
CA LEU A 128 6.71 -16.53 -9.31
C LEU A 128 6.31 -17.61 -8.31
N THR A 129 5.16 -18.26 -8.50
CA THR A 129 4.64 -19.28 -7.57
C THR A 129 5.59 -20.45 -7.35
N PRO A 130 6.24 -21.06 -8.37
CA PRO A 130 7.19 -22.15 -8.16
C PRO A 130 8.45 -21.70 -7.42
N MET A 131 9.00 -20.54 -7.77
CA MET A 131 10.21 -19.99 -7.13
C MET A 131 9.96 -19.58 -5.67
N LEU A 132 8.78 -19.04 -5.39
CA LEU A 132 8.38 -18.62 -4.05
C LEU A 132 7.96 -19.80 -3.17
N ALA A 133 7.51 -20.90 -3.76
CA ALA A 133 7.17 -22.15 -3.08
C ALA A 133 8.34 -23.15 -3.01
N ALA A 134 9.58 -22.73 -3.30
CA ALA A 134 10.74 -23.61 -3.32
C ALA A 134 10.89 -24.47 -2.04
N GLY A 135 10.64 -23.89 -0.86
CA GLY A 135 10.68 -24.64 0.41
C GLY A 135 9.47 -25.55 0.70
N LYS A 136 8.42 -25.53 -0.14
CA LYS A 136 7.31 -26.49 -0.11
C LYS A 136 7.40 -27.54 -1.22
N LEU A 137 8.25 -27.29 -2.23
CA LEU A 137 8.44 -28.13 -3.41
C LEU A 137 9.75 -28.94 -3.36
N ALA A 138 10.63 -28.63 -2.39
CA ALA A 138 11.82 -29.39 -2.02
C ALA A 138 11.58 -30.08 -0.67
#